data_AF-A0A838UAK9-F1
#
_entry.id   AF-A0A838UAK9-F1
#
_cell.length_a   1.000
_cell.length_b   1.000
_cell.length_c   1.000
_cell.angle_alpha   90.00
_cell.angle_beta   90.00
_cell.angle_gamma   90.00
#
_symmetry.space_group_name_H-M   'P 1'
#
loop_
_entity.id
_entity.type
_entity.pdbx_description
1 polymer ?
#
loop_
_entity_poly.entity_id
_entity_poly.type
_entity_poly.pdbx_seq_one_letter_code
_entity_poly.pdbx_strand_id
1 'polypeptide(L)'
;MRLRGVGLLFAAVFAALGFVVSVSAQGVIIPIVCDRRPCFPRPVPQLPNALPVKSIKLDTRINGQVATTHVEQIFRNDTQYTLEGTYFFPIPETASIVEFAIWENGKKLVGEVRTKEEARRIYDEIVRRQRDPGLLEYAGKD
;
A
#
# COMPACT_ATOMS: atom_id res chain seq x y z
N MET A 1 -55.79 -16.29 -13.54
CA MET A 1 -55.47 -14.86 -13.79
C MET A 1 -55.28 -14.23 -12.40
N ARG A 2 -54.08 -13.95 -11.86
CA ARG A 2 -52.99 -13.12 -12.38
C ARG A 2 -51.67 -13.49 -11.65
N LEU A 3 -50.70 -14.07 -12.36
CA LEU A 3 -49.27 -14.06 -11.96
C LEU A 3 -48.64 -12.74 -12.44
N ARG A 4 -48.82 -11.65 -11.68
CA ARG A 4 -48.25 -10.33 -12.05
C ARG A 4 -47.26 -9.73 -11.03
N GLY A 5 -46.99 -10.42 -9.91
CA GLY A 5 -46.14 -9.88 -8.83
C GLY A 5 -44.69 -10.38 -8.79
N VAL A 6 -44.37 -11.53 -9.38
CA VAL A 6 -43.07 -12.21 -9.15
C VAL A 6 -41.94 -11.62 -10.01
N GLY A 7 -42.25 -11.10 -11.20
CA GLY A 7 -41.24 -10.57 -12.14
C GLY A 7 -40.57 -9.27 -11.66
N LEU A 8 -41.29 -8.43 -10.90
CA LEU A 8 -40.76 -7.16 -10.39
C LEU A 8 -39.81 -7.34 -9.20
N LEU A 9 -40.05 -8.35 -8.36
CA LEU A 9 -39.15 -8.69 -7.25
C LEU A 9 -37.83 -9.29 -7.73
N PHE A 10 -37.85 -10.12 -8.78
CA PHE A 10 -36.63 -10.68 -9.36
C PHE A 10 -35.75 -9.64 -10.06
N ALA A 11 -36.35 -8.64 -10.72
CA ALA A 11 -35.61 -7.55 -11.35
C ALA A 11 -34.92 -6.62 -10.34
N ALA A 12 -35.56 -6.36 -9.19
CA ALA A 12 -34.98 -5.52 -8.14
C ALA A 12 -33.77 -6.16 -7.43
N VAL A 13 -33.79 -7.48 -7.22
CA VAL A 13 -32.66 -8.21 -6.62
C VAL A 13 -31.46 -8.26 -7.57
N PHE A 14 -31.68 -8.35 -8.88
CA PHE A 14 -30.59 -8.30 -9.86
C PHE A 14 -29.97 -6.90 -10.01
N ALA A 15 -30.75 -5.84 -9.82
CA ALA A 15 -30.25 -4.46 -9.86
C ALA A 15 -29.37 -4.10 -8.64
N ALA A 16 -29.59 -4.74 -7.48
CA ALA A 16 -28.80 -4.50 -6.27
C ALA A 16 -27.39 -5.14 -6.31
N LEU A 17 -27.16 -6.12 -7.19
CA LEU A 17 -25.84 -6.74 -7.41
C LEU A 17 -24.91 -5.88 -8.30
N GLY A 18 -25.39 -4.76 -8.83
CA GLY A 18 -24.64 -3.88 -9.73
C GLY A 18 -23.83 -2.78 -9.06
N PHE A 19 -23.92 -2.60 -7.74
CA PHE A 19 -23.05 -1.65 -7.03
C PHE A 19 -21.66 -2.26 -6.83
N VAL A 20 -20.86 -2.22 -7.90
CA VAL A 20 -19.41 -2.32 -7.77
C VAL A 20 -18.96 -1.04 -7.09
N VAL A 21 -18.90 -1.05 -5.76
CA VAL A 21 -18.22 -0.01 -5.02
C VAL A 21 -16.74 -0.17 -5.37
N SER A 22 -16.21 0.71 -6.22
CA SER A 22 -14.79 0.79 -6.48
C SER A 22 -14.09 1.15 -5.18
N VAL A 23 -13.69 0.15 -4.41
CA VAL A 23 -12.79 0.34 -3.28
C VAL A 23 -11.41 0.60 -3.87
N SER A 24 -10.96 1.86 -3.86
CA SER A 24 -9.59 2.21 -4.20
C SER A 24 -8.65 1.74 -3.08
N ALA A 25 -8.43 0.44 -2.96
CA ALA A 25 -7.40 -0.14 -2.11
C ALA A 25 -6.04 -0.09 -2.85
N GLN A 26 -5.64 1.11 -3.26
CA GLN A 26 -4.40 1.32 -3.99
C GLN A 26 -3.38 1.94 -3.03
N GLY A 27 -2.22 1.29 -2.89
CA GLY A 27 -1.11 1.88 -2.16
C GLY A 27 -0.54 3.09 -2.89
N VAL A 28 -0.02 4.04 -2.13
CA VAL A 28 0.54 5.31 -2.60
C VAL A 28 1.93 5.52 -2.00
N ILE A 29 2.87 6.05 -2.79
CA ILE A 29 4.16 6.52 -2.26
C ILE A 29 4.14 8.04 -2.25
N ILE A 30 4.36 8.63 -1.07
CA ILE A 30 4.43 10.08 -0.86
C ILE A 30 5.89 10.47 -0.62
N PRO A 31 6.50 11.33 -1.46
CA PRO A 31 7.88 11.77 -1.25
C PRO A 31 8.07 12.55 0.06
N ILE A 32 9.17 12.29 0.74
CA ILE A 32 9.58 13.01 1.96
C ILE A 32 10.53 14.15 1.56
N VAL A 33 10.22 15.37 2.02
CA VAL A 33 11.05 16.55 1.74
C VAL A 33 12.22 16.63 2.72
N CYS A 34 11.95 16.42 4.02
CA CYS A 34 12.95 16.41 5.07
C CYS A 34 12.44 15.63 6.29
N ASP A 35 13.24 14.69 6.77
CA ASP A 35 12.91 13.87 7.95
C ASP A 35 13.30 14.53 9.30
N ARG A 36 14.17 15.56 9.27
CA ARG A 36 14.64 16.26 10.47
C ARG A 36 14.22 17.72 10.48
N ARG A 37 13.55 18.13 11.56
CA ARG A 37 13.25 19.54 11.86
C ARG A 37 14.42 20.17 12.64
N PRO A 38 14.80 21.42 12.38
CA PRO A 38 14.19 22.35 11.42
C PRO A 38 14.58 22.03 9.97
N CYS A 39 13.60 22.09 9.07
CA CYS A 39 13.81 21.93 7.64
C CYS A 39 14.57 23.16 7.12
N PHE A 40 15.86 23.00 6.81
CA PHE A 40 16.62 24.05 6.14
C PHE A 40 16.26 24.05 4.65
N PRO A 41 15.82 25.18 4.07
CA PRO A 41 15.45 25.24 2.66
C PRO A 41 16.72 25.16 1.81
N ARG A 42 17.05 23.97 1.33
CA ARG A 42 17.64 23.88 -0.02
C ARG A 42 16.53 24.24 -1.02
N PRO A 43 16.83 24.75 -2.22
CA PRO A 43 15.82 24.83 -3.26
C PRO A 43 15.20 23.44 -3.41
N VAL A 44 13.97 23.27 -2.92
CA VAL A 44 13.29 21.98 -2.99
C VAL A 44 12.93 21.77 -4.45
N PRO A 45 13.33 20.65 -5.08
CA PRO A 45 12.72 20.22 -6.32
C PRO A 45 11.21 20.25 -6.15
N GLN A 46 10.47 20.63 -7.20
CA GLN A 46 9.03 20.43 -7.20
C GLN A 46 8.77 18.92 -7.12
N LEU A 47 8.42 18.45 -5.92
CA LEU A 47 8.13 17.04 -5.66
C LEU A 47 6.68 16.76 -6.05
N PRO A 48 6.41 15.60 -6.69
CA PRO A 48 5.03 15.20 -6.92
C PRO A 48 4.33 14.91 -5.59
N ASN A 49 3.03 15.17 -5.52
CA ASN A 49 2.23 14.84 -4.33
C ASN A 49 2.25 13.33 -4.01
N ALA A 50 2.34 12.50 -5.05
CA ALA A 50 2.48 11.06 -4.97
C ALA A 50 3.17 10.53 -6.24
N LEU A 51 3.90 9.41 -6.13
CA LEU A 51 4.44 8.76 -7.32
C LEU A 51 3.30 8.13 -8.14
N PRO A 52 3.29 8.30 -9.48
CA PRO A 52 2.34 7.62 -10.36
C PRO A 52 2.55 6.11 -10.30
N VAL A 53 1.44 5.39 -10.29
CA VAL A 53 1.44 3.92 -10.37
C VAL A 53 1.47 3.50 -11.83
N LYS A 54 2.49 2.74 -12.19
CA LYS A 54 2.67 2.16 -13.52
C LYS A 54 1.79 0.92 -13.71
N SER A 55 1.70 0.07 -12.70
CA SER A 55 0.86 -1.13 -12.75
C SER A 55 0.54 -1.66 -11.36
N ILE A 56 -0.59 -2.34 -11.26
CA ILE A 56 -1.02 -3.09 -10.08
C ILE A 56 -1.43 -4.47 -10.56
N LYS A 57 -0.89 -5.52 -9.93
CA LYS A 57 -1.31 -6.90 -10.15
C LYS A 57 -1.73 -7.51 -8.83
N LEU A 58 -2.91 -8.15 -8.86
CA LEU A 58 -3.50 -8.84 -7.72
C LEU A 58 -3.64 -10.31 -8.06
N ASP A 59 -3.14 -11.18 -7.19
CA ASP A 59 -3.27 -12.63 -7.29
C ASP A 59 -3.85 -13.15 -5.98
N THR A 60 -5.11 -13.58 -5.98
CA THR A 60 -5.81 -14.05 -4.79
C THR A 60 -6.04 -15.55 -4.86
N ARG A 61 -5.59 -16.28 -3.83
CA ARG A 61 -5.88 -17.69 -3.61
C ARG A 61 -6.86 -17.84 -2.45
N ILE A 62 -7.92 -18.62 -2.64
CA ILE A 62 -8.91 -18.90 -1.60
C ILE A 62 -8.79 -20.38 -1.24
N ASN A 63 -8.59 -20.65 0.06
CA ASN A 63 -8.60 -21.99 0.62
C ASN A 63 -9.55 -22.03 1.81
N GLY A 64 -10.71 -22.67 1.62
CA GLY A 64 -11.79 -22.65 2.61
C GLY A 64 -12.26 -21.23 2.88
N GLN A 65 -12.09 -20.76 4.11
CA GLN A 65 -12.49 -19.42 4.58
C GLN A 65 -11.34 -18.40 4.57
N VAL A 66 -10.15 -18.78 4.11
CA VAL A 66 -8.97 -17.91 4.07
C VAL A 66 -8.69 -17.47 2.65
N ALA A 67 -8.59 -16.16 2.44
CA ALA A 67 -8.14 -15.55 1.19
C ALA A 67 -6.74 -14.95 1.37
N THR A 68 -5.79 -15.39 0.57
CA THR A 68 -4.43 -14.85 0.51
C THR A 68 -4.26 -14.06 -0.78
N THR A 69 -4.06 -12.75 -0.67
CA THR A 69 -3.86 -11.86 -1.82
C THR A 69 -2.41 -11.42 -1.90
N HIS A 70 -1.75 -11.70 -3.01
CA HIS A 70 -0.46 -11.13 -3.37
C HIS A 70 -0.68 -9.85 -4.19
N VAL A 71 -0.07 -8.76 -3.74
CA VAL A 71 -0.18 -7.43 -4.36
C VAL A 71 1.18 -7.02 -4.89
N GLU A 72 1.29 -6.81 -6.20
CA GLU A 72 2.46 -6.23 -6.84
C GLU A 72 2.11 -4.84 -7.37
N GLN A 73 2.79 -3.80 -6.87
CA GLN A 73 2.64 -2.42 -7.34
C GLN A 73 3.95 -1.89 -7.88
N ILE A 74 3.93 -1.39 -9.11
CA ILE A 74 5.09 -0.74 -9.73
C ILE A 74 4.83 0.76 -9.76
N PHE A 75 5.71 1.54 -9.13
CA PHE A 75 5.70 3.00 -9.15
C PHE A 75 6.74 3.53 -10.13
N ARG A 76 6.51 4.73 -10.66
CA ARG A 76 7.46 5.40 -11.56
C ARG A 76 7.85 6.76 -10.96
N ASN A 77 9.14 7.01 -10.85
CA ASN A 77 9.66 8.34 -10.52
C ASN A 77 9.91 9.10 -11.83
N ASP A 78 9.06 10.09 -12.13
CA ASP A 78 9.16 10.93 -13.32
C ASP A 78 10.08 12.15 -13.14
N THR A 79 10.72 12.26 -11.96
CA THR A 79 11.65 13.34 -11.67
C THR A 79 13.09 12.93 -12.00
N GLN A 80 13.97 13.92 -12.11
CA GLN A 80 15.41 13.73 -12.30
C GLN A 80 16.18 13.48 -10.99
N TYR A 81 15.48 13.37 -9.85
CA TYR A 81 16.07 13.27 -8.53
C TYR A 81 15.77 11.91 -7.89
N THR A 82 16.70 11.39 -7.10
CA THR A 82 16.39 10.28 -6.18
C THR A 82 15.46 10.81 -5.09
N LEU A 83 14.31 10.14 -4.92
CA LEU A 83 13.29 10.52 -3.96
C LEU A 83 13.23 9.48 -2.84
N GLU A 84 13.22 9.97 -1.60
CA GLU A 84 12.80 9.19 -0.45
C GLU A 84 11.28 9.32 -0.30
N GLY A 85 10.58 8.27 0.12
CA GLY A 85 9.12 8.32 0.22
C GLY A 85 8.54 7.28 1.15
N THR A 86 7.41 7.61 1.77
CA THR A 86 6.64 6.66 2.57
C THR A 86 5.59 5.97 1.71
N TYR A 87 5.59 4.63 1.74
CA TYR A 87 4.54 3.82 1.13
C TYR A 87 3.39 3.60 2.12
N PHE A 88 2.20 4.04 1.74
CA PHE A 88 0.95 3.79 2.47
C PHE A 88 0.12 2.78 1.71
N PHE A 89 -0.34 1.73 2.40
CA PHE A 89 -1.24 0.73 1.85
C PHE A 89 -2.41 0.51 2.81
N PRO A 90 -3.67 0.67 2.37
CA PRO A 90 -4.83 0.43 3.23
C PRO A 90 -5.04 -1.08 3.43
N ILE A 91 -5.18 -1.49 4.69
CA ILE A 91 -5.37 -2.89 5.06
C ILE A 91 -6.72 -3.03 5.77
N PRO A 92 -7.58 -3.97 5.35
CA PRO A 92 -8.81 -4.27 6.08
C PRO A 92 -8.52 -4.70 7.52
N GLU A 93 -9.41 -4.37 8.47
CA GLU A 93 -9.25 -4.75 9.88
C GLU A 93 -9.15 -6.27 10.09
N THR A 94 -9.74 -7.04 9.18
CA THR A 94 -9.77 -8.51 9.19
C THR A 94 -8.56 -9.15 8.49
N ALA A 95 -7.63 -8.36 7.97
CA ALA A 95 -6.44 -8.83 7.25
C ALA A 95 -5.15 -8.47 7.99
N SER A 96 -4.10 -9.26 7.75
CA SER A 96 -2.75 -9.01 8.23
C SER A 96 -1.73 -9.21 7.10
N ILE A 97 -0.61 -8.48 7.18
CA ILE A 97 0.53 -8.68 6.28
C ILE A 97 1.33 -9.89 6.76
N VAL A 98 1.60 -10.81 5.84
CA VAL A 98 2.46 -11.98 6.08
C VAL A 98 3.87 -11.82 5.51
N GLU A 99 4.01 -11.09 4.39
CA GLU A 99 5.29 -10.83 3.72
C GLU A 99 5.24 -9.46 3.06
N PHE A 100 6.38 -8.75 3.09
CA PHE A 100 6.58 -7.52 2.34
C PHE A 100 7.99 -7.52 1.73
N ALA A 101 8.09 -7.09 0.47
CA ALA A 101 9.36 -6.98 -0.22
C ALA A 101 9.35 -5.81 -1.21
N ILE A 102 10.52 -5.23 -1.42
CA ILE A 102 10.77 -4.18 -2.39
C ILE A 102 11.78 -4.70 -3.41
N TRP A 103 11.66 -4.28 -4.66
CA TRP A 103 12.67 -4.54 -5.68
C TRP A 103 13.41 -3.26 -5.99
N GLU A 104 14.72 -3.27 -5.74
CA GLU A 104 15.62 -2.17 -6.09
C GLU A 104 16.70 -2.71 -7.03
N ASN A 105 16.89 -2.07 -8.19
CA ASN A 105 17.92 -2.44 -9.18
C ASN A 105 17.91 -3.96 -9.53
N GLY A 106 16.72 -4.56 -9.61
CA GLY A 106 16.52 -5.98 -9.90
C GLY A 106 16.77 -6.94 -8.73
N LYS A 107 17.12 -6.44 -7.55
CA LYS A 107 17.32 -7.25 -6.33
C LYS A 107 16.08 -7.19 -5.45
N LYS A 108 15.58 -8.35 -5.02
CA LYS A 108 14.49 -8.47 -4.04
C LYS A 108 15.05 -8.22 -2.64
N LEU A 109 14.53 -7.19 -1.98
CA LEU A 109 14.79 -6.85 -0.58
C LEU A 109 13.57 -7.31 0.22
N VAL A 110 13.72 -8.41 0.96
CA VAL A 110 12.64 -8.98 1.79
C VAL A 110 12.70 -8.35 3.17
N GLY A 111 11.58 -7.82 3.64
CA GLY A 111 11.46 -7.34 5.02
C GLY A 111 11.43 -8.49 6.01
N GLU A 112 12.11 -8.31 7.15
CA GLU A 112 12.06 -9.27 8.25
C GLU A 112 11.02 -8.84 9.29
N VAL A 113 10.12 -9.76 9.67
CA VAL A 113 9.11 -9.48 10.68
C VAL A 113 9.73 -9.53 12.07
N ARG A 114 9.66 -8.41 12.79
CA ARG A 114 10.16 -8.25 14.17
C ARG A 114 9.09 -7.60 15.04
N THR A 115 9.30 -7.57 16.36
CA THR A 115 8.44 -6.78 17.25
C THR A 115 8.59 -5.29 16.94
N LYS A 116 7.59 -4.46 17.27
CA LYS A 116 7.58 -3.03 16.98
C LYS A 116 8.83 -2.33 17.54
N GLU A 117 9.14 -2.59 18.81
CA GLU A 117 10.26 -1.97 19.52
C GLU A 117 11.61 -2.42 18.93
N GLU A 118 11.72 -3.70 18.55
CA GLU A 118 12.92 -4.25 17.95
C GLU A 118 13.15 -3.71 16.54
N ALA A 119 12.12 -3.71 15.70
CA ALA A 119 12.16 -3.17 14.34
C ALA A 119 12.59 -1.70 14.34
N ARG A 120 12.01 -0.89 15.24
CA ARG A 120 12.35 0.53 15.38
C ARG A 120 13.79 0.74 15.82
N ARG A 121 14.27 -0.04 16.80
CA ARG A 121 15.65 0.03 17.27
C ARG A 121 16.64 -0.31 16.16
N ILE A 122 16.37 -1.36 15.39
CA ILE A 122 17.21 -1.76 14.24
C ILE A 122 17.21 -0.65 13.18
N TYR A 123 16.04 -0.10 12.84
CA TYR A 123 15.93 1.02 11.90
C TYR A 123 16.79 2.21 12.32
N ASP A 124 16.63 2.69 13.57
CA ASP A 124 17.38 3.84 14.09
C ASP A 124 18.89 3.59 14.09
N GLU A 125 19.33 2.36 14.36
CA GLU A 125 20.74 1.97 14.30
C GLU A 125 21.30 2.01 12.87
N ILE A 126 20.53 1.55 11.87
CA ILE A 126 20.95 1.54 10.47
C ILE A 126 20.99 2.96 9.89
N VAL A 127 19.98 3.80 10.19
CA VAL A 127 19.95 5.21 9.76
C VAL A 127 21.15 5.98 10.29
N ARG A 128 21.58 5.71 11.53
CA ARG A 128 22.80 6.32 12.11
C ARG A 128 24.07 5.97 11.33
N ARG A 129 24.08 4.82 10.64
CA ARG A 129 25.18 4.35 9.80
C ARG A 129 25.04 4.78 8.32
N GLN A 130 24.10 5.68 8.01
CA GLN A 130 23.83 6.20 6.66
C GLN A 130 23.60 5.10 5.60
N ARG A 131 22.95 4.00 6.00
CA ARG A 131 22.45 2.99 5.06
C ARG A 131 20.94 3.16 4.93
N ASP A 132 20.41 2.91 3.74
CA ASP A 132 18.99 3.02 3.41
C ASP A 132 18.18 1.88 4.06
N PRO A 133 17.38 2.14 5.11
CA PRO A 133 16.57 1.12 5.76
C PRO A 133 15.08 1.29 5.42
N GLY A 134 14.41 0.19 5.08
CA GLY A 134 12.94 0.16 5.06
C GLY A 134 12.37 -0.22 6.42
N LEU A 135 11.42 0.56 6.94
CA LEU A 135 10.61 0.19 8.11
C LEU A 135 9.13 0.11 7.72
N LEU A 136 8.48 -0.99 8.05
CA LEU A 136 7.05 -1.20 7.85
C LEU A 136 6.34 -1.16 9.22
N GLU A 137 5.35 -0.27 9.35
CA GLU A 137 4.53 -0.16 10.56
C GLU A 137 3.04 -0.07 10.18
N TYR A 138 2.16 -0.58 11.05
CA TYR A 138 0.73 -0.31 10.93
C TYR A 138 0.47 1.13 11.38
N ALA A 139 -0.01 1.97 10.47
CA ALA A 139 -0.46 3.31 10.79
C ALA A 139 -1.93 3.28 11.26
N GLY A 140 -2.24 3.89 12.42
CA GLY A 140 -3.62 4.11 12.89
C GLY A 140 -4.26 2.99 13.72
N LYS A 141 -3.49 2.00 14.19
CA LYS A 141 -3.94 1.01 15.17
C LYS A 141 -3.19 1.25 16.48
N ASP A 142 -3.78 2.07 17.35
CA ASP A 142 -3.33 2.25 18.74
C ASP A 142 -3.96 1.18 19.64
#